data_AF-A0A351SPS2-F1
#
_entry.id   AF-A0A351SPS2-F1
#
_cell.length_a   1.000
_cell.length_b   1.000
_cell.length_c   1.000
_cell.angle_alpha   90.00
_cell.angle_beta   90.00
_cell.angle_gamma   90.00
#
_symmetry.space_group_name_H-M   'P 1'
#
loop_
_entity.id
_entity.type
_entity.pdbx_description
1 polymer ?
#
loop_
_entity_poly.entity_id
_entity_poly.type
_entity_poly.pdbx_seq_one_letter_code
_entity_poly.pdbx_strand_id
1 'polypeptide(L)'
;MDFKNIDPVRTGKFIRILRKAHNLTQDQLGEKLFITRKAVSKWETGRACPSIDMLKLLSETLGVSLEDIIEGDFEKLEALLANNDNIVYKTVHSEGFKLSGKVLCSFALFILITFFILNFNATKVYSVTYEDDTFSLEYGSIVLSNIRNYINLGTFYSNEEHGNFGGHYKFELYLN
;
A
#
# COMPACT_ATOMS: atom_id res chain seq x y z
N MET A 1 49.30 -10.07 15.71
CA MET A 1 48.79 -9.11 14.72
C MET A 1 48.92 -7.71 15.30
N ASP A 2 49.59 -6.79 14.60
CA ASP A 2 49.76 -5.41 15.03
C ASP A 2 48.54 -4.61 14.55
N PHE A 3 47.62 -4.25 15.44
CA PHE A 3 46.37 -3.52 15.13
C PHE A 3 46.60 -2.06 14.69
N LYS A 4 47.85 -1.69 14.38
CA LYS A 4 48.32 -0.32 14.18
C LYS A 4 47.90 0.33 12.86
N ASN A 5 47.28 -0.40 11.93
CA ASN A 5 46.86 0.12 10.62
C ASN A 5 45.47 -0.41 10.20
N ILE A 6 44.43 -0.09 10.97
CA ILE A 6 43.04 -0.30 10.51
C ILE A 6 42.66 0.87 9.60
N ASP A 7 42.27 0.58 8.36
CA ASP A 7 41.72 1.59 7.43
C ASP A 7 40.26 1.86 7.78
N PRO A 8 39.92 3.04 8.32
CA PRO A 8 38.55 3.34 8.75
C PRO A 8 37.55 3.33 7.59
N VAL A 9 37.98 3.70 6.38
CA VAL A 9 37.10 3.75 5.21
C VAL A 9 36.76 2.35 4.73
N ARG A 10 37.77 1.47 4.65
CA ARG A 10 37.58 0.08 4.23
C ARG A 10 36.77 -0.71 5.25
N THR A 11 37.16 -0.67 6.52
CA THR A 11 36.44 -1.33 7.62
C THR A 11 35.01 -0.78 7.74
N GLY A 12 34.83 0.53 7.60
CA GLY A 12 33.51 1.16 7.60
C GLY A 12 32.57 0.65 6.51
N LYS A 13 33.08 0.57 5.27
CA LYS A 13 32.33 -0.03 4.15
C LYS A 13 31.97 -1.48 4.43
N PHE A 14 32.89 -2.26 4.97
CA PHE A 14 32.67 -3.67 5.28
C PHE A 14 31.57 -3.85 6.34
N ILE A 15 31.62 -3.10 7.44
CA ILE A 15 30.58 -3.08 8.49
C ILE A 15 29.22 -2.75 7.87
N ARG A 16 29.15 -1.79 6.95
CA ARG A 16 27.90 -1.43 6.27
C ARG A 16 27.33 -2.58 5.45
N ILE A 17 28.18 -3.30 4.72
CA ILE A 17 27.74 -4.43 3.90
C ILE A 17 27.22 -5.54 4.79
N LEU A 18 27.96 -5.92 5.83
CA LEU A 18 27.53 -6.93 6.79
C LEU A 18 26.22 -6.52 7.47
N ARG A 19 26.10 -5.29 7.96
CA ARG A 19 24.85 -4.82 8.56
C ARG A 19 23.65 -5.00 7.61
N LYS A 20 23.84 -4.62 6.34
CA LYS A 20 22.80 -4.77 5.31
C LYS A 20 22.50 -6.24 5.01
N ALA A 21 23.50 -7.10 4.95
CA ALA A 21 23.32 -8.54 4.81
C ALA A 21 22.48 -9.09 5.98
N HIS A 22 22.64 -8.55 7.20
CA HIS A 22 21.81 -8.91 8.34
C HIS A 22 20.44 -8.21 8.40
N ASN A 23 20.04 -7.45 7.37
CA ASN A 23 18.79 -6.66 7.31
C ASN A 23 18.60 -5.68 8.47
N LEU A 24 19.69 -5.21 9.09
CA LEU A 24 19.62 -4.28 10.21
C LEU A 24 19.66 -2.85 9.70
N THR A 25 18.86 -1.95 10.29
CA THR A 25 19.06 -0.51 10.17
C THR A 25 20.27 -0.06 11.02
N GLN A 26 20.77 1.16 10.79
CA GLN A 26 21.85 1.69 11.64
C GLN A 26 21.39 1.85 13.10
N ASP A 27 20.10 2.12 13.34
CA ASP A 27 19.53 2.20 14.68
C ASP A 27 19.53 0.82 15.34
N GLN A 28 19.07 -0.22 14.63
CA GLN A 28 19.03 -1.60 15.14
C GLN A 28 20.41 -2.19 15.42
N LEU A 29 21.40 -1.90 14.57
CA LEU A 29 22.79 -2.28 14.87
C LEU A 29 23.30 -1.51 16.10
N GLY A 30 22.95 -0.24 16.23
CA GLY A 30 23.27 0.56 17.40
C GLY A 30 22.71 -0.05 18.68
N GLU A 31 21.43 -0.42 18.68
CA GLU A 31 20.75 -1.08 19.80
C GLU A 31 21.43 -2.39 20.20
N LYS A 32 21.74 -3.25 19.23
CA LYS A 32 22.44 -4.54 19.47
C LYS A 32 23.82 -4.36 20.08
N LEU A 33 24.51 -3.29 19.71
CA LEU A 33 25.85 -2.97 20.18
C LEU A 33 25.88 -2.00 21.37
N PHE A 34 24.71 -1.64 21.91
CA PHE A 34 24.54 -0.66 23.00
C PHE A 34 25.20 0.71 22.71
N ILE A 35 25.09 1.18 21.46
CA ILE A 35 25.62 2.47 21.00
C ILE A 35 24.57 3.27 20.22
N THR A 36 24.86 4.54 19.97
CA THR A 36 24.00 5.38 19.14
C THR A 36 24.14 5.04 17.65
N ARG A 37 23.04 5.18 16.90
CA ARG A 37 23.05 5.18 15.43
C ARG A 37 24.08 6.13 14.82
N LYS A 38 24.33 7.28 15.47
CA LYS A 38 25.32 8.26 15.02
C LYS A 38 26.75 7.68 15.05
N ALA A 39 27.06 6.81 16.02
CA ALA A 39 28.34 6.10 16.07
C ALA A 39 28.47 5.13 14.89
N VAL A 40 27.46 4.30 14.65
CA VAL A 40 27.39 3.38 13.50
C VAL A 40 27.56 4.16 12.18
N SER A 41 26.85 5.27 12.01
CA SER A 41 26.96 6.11 10.81
C SER A 41 28.38 6.67 10.59
N LYS A 42 29.07 7.08 11.66
CA LYS A 42 30.47 7.53 11.57
C LYS A 42 31.40 6.41 11.15
N TRP A 43 31.20 5.19 11.67
CA TRP A 43 31.97 4.02 11.27
C TRP A 43 31.76 3.68 9.80
N GLU A 44 30.50 3.57 9.36
CA GLU A 44 30.16 3.21 7.98
C GLU A 44 30.62 4.22 6.92
N THR A 45 30.88 5.46 7.35
CA THR A 45 31.37 6.54 6.48
C THR A 45 32.87 6.77 6.60
N GLY A 46 33.59 5.95 7.39
CA GLY A 46 35.02 6.07 7.63
C GLY A 46 35.43 7.32 8.42
N ARG A 47 34.47 8.05 9.00
CA ARG A 47 34.72 9.26 9.79
C ARG A 47 35.23 8.95 11.20
N ALA A 48 35.08 7.71 11.64
CA ALA A 48 35.64 7.19 12.89
C ALA A 48 35.89 5.69 12.72
N CYS A 49 36.82 5.14 13.49
CA CYS A 49 37.04 3.70 13.58
C CYS A 49 36.39 3.17 14.87
N PRO A 50 35.76 1.97 14.85
CA PRO A 50 35.36 1.30 16.09
C PRO A 50 36.60 0.94 16.93
N SER A 51 36.45 0.89 18.26
CA SER A 51 37.50 0.36 19.13
C SER A 51 37.64 -1.16 18.96
N ILE A 52 38.74 -1.73 19.46
CA ILE A 52 38.96 -3.19 19.42
C ILE A 52 37.79 -3.95 20.06
N ASP A 53 37.26 -3.47 21.19
CA ASP A 53 36.12 -4.09 21.86
C ASP A 53 34.86 -4.03 21.01
N MET A 54 34.62 -2.92 20.30
CA MET A 54 33.50 -2.81 19.36
C MET A 54 33.65 -3.73 18.16
N LEU A 55 34.88 -3.91 17.66
CA LEU A 55 35.15 -4.82 16.55
C LEU A 55 34.90 -6.28 16.95
N LYS A 56 35.26 -6.68 18.19
CA LYS A 56 34.91 -7.99 18.74
C LYS A 56 33.40 -8.17 18.85
N LEU A 57 32.69 -7.17 19.36
CA LEU A 57 31.24 -7.24 19.48
C LEU A 57 30.55 -7.29 18.10
N LEU A 58 31.09 -6.58 17.10
CA LEU A 58 30.64 -6.67 15.71
C LEU A 58 30.85 -8.08 15.15
N SER A 59 32.01 -8.69 15.40
CA SER A 59 32.34 -10.05 15.00
C SER A 59 31.33 -11.06 15.56
N GLU A 60 31.02 -10.97 16.85
CA GLU A 60 30.01 -11.81 17.49
C GLU A 60 28.59 -11.53 16.97
N THR A 61 28.22 -10.26 16.81
CA THR A 61 26.87 -9.84 16.40
C THR A 61 26.56 -10.19 14.94
N LEU A 62 27.56 -10.11 14.07
CA LEU A 62 27.44 -10.30 12.63
C LEU A 62 27.98 -11.66 12.17
N GLY A 63 28.49 -12.50 13.08
CA GLY A 63 28.92 -13.86 12.79
C GLY A 63 30.10 -13.96 11.82
N VAL A 64 31.03 -13.01 11.86
CA VAL A 64 32.25 -12.98 11.04
C VAL A 64 33.49 -12.90 11.92
N SER A 65 34.67 -13.25 11.42
CA SER A 65 35.90 -13.08 12.21
C SER A 65 36.29 -11.60 12.35
N LEU A 66 37.04 -11.29 13.39
CA LEU A 66 37.58 -9.94 13.61
C LEU A 66 38.51 -9.54 12.45
N GLU A 67 39.31 -10.49 11.99
CA GLU A 67 40.24 -10.36 10.87
C GLU A 67 39.49 -9.98 9.60
N ASP A 68 38.35 -10.63 9.31
CA ASP A 68 37.53 -10.30 8.14
C ASP A 68 37.04 -8.84 8.17
N ILE A 69 36.65 -8.34 9.35
CA ILE A 69 36.19 -6.96 9.52
C ILE A 69 37.31 -5.95 9.29
N ILE A 70 38.52 -6.26 9.77
CA ILE A 70 39.68 -5.37 9.67
C ILE A 70 40.25 -5.37 8.25
N GLU A 71 40.46 -6.56 7.68
CA GLU A 71 41.03 -6.72 6.34
C GLU A 71 40.06 -6.22 5.28
N GLY A 72 38.75 -6.35 5.49
CA GLY A 72 37.74 -5.91 4.53
C GLY A 72 37.92 -6.62 3.19
N ASP A 73 38.08 -7.94 3.21
CA ASP A 73 38.17 -8.77 2.02
C ASP A 73 36.78 -8.90 1.38
N PHE A 74 36.52 -8.06 0.39
CA PHE A 74 35.24 -8.02 -0.31
C PHE A 74 35.03 -9.25 -1.22
N GLU A 75 36.09 -9.90 -1.69
CA GLU A 75 35.98 -11.13 -2.51
C GLU A 75 35.57 -12.31 -1.66
N LYS A 76 36.20 -12.47 -0.48
CA LYS A 76 35.79 -13.48 0.51
C LYS A 76 34.37 -13.22 1.01
N LEU A 77 33.99 -11.95 1.18
CA LEU A 77 32.62 -11.58 1.52
C LEU A 77 31.66 -12.01 0.42
N GLU A 78 31.88 -11.64 -0.84
CA GLU A 78 31.02 -12.06 -1.95
C GLU A 78 30.89 -13.59 -2.03
N ALA A 79 31.96 -14.34 -1.75
CA ALA A 79 31.91 -15.80 -1.65
C ALA A 79 31.09 -16.31 -0.45
N LEU A 80 31.21 -15.70 0.74
CA LEU A 80 30.41 -16.04 1.93
C LEU A 80 28.93 -15.72 1.73
N LEU A 81 28.65 -14.62 1.02
CA LEU A 81 27.33 -14.18 0.64
C LEU A 81 26.73 -15.11 -0.43
N ALA A 82 27.52 -15.55 -1.41
CA ALA A 82 27.06 -16.48 -2.44
C ALA A 82 26.85 -17.93 -1.94
N ASN A 83 27.65 -18.40 -0.98
CA ASN A 83 27.58 -19.78 -0.49
C ASN A 83 26.53 -20.02 0.60
N ASN A 84 26.00 -18.98 1.25
CA ASN A 84 24.96 -19.12 2.29
C ASN A 84 23.55 -19.14 1.66
N ASP A 85 23.23 -20.27 1.02
CA ASP A 85 21.94 -20.58 0.40
C ASP A 85 20.77 -20.80 1.38
N ASN A 86 20.92 -20.47 2.68
CA ASN A 86 19.81 -20.49 3.63
C ASN A 86 19.83 -19.22 4.52
N ILE A 87 18.73 -18.47 4.49
CA ILE A 87 18.28 -17.40 5.42
C ILE A 87 18.41 -15.94 4.95
N VAL A 88 19.45 -15.53 4.19
CA VAL A 88 19.69 -14.08 4.00
C VAL A 88 19.35 -13.52 2.61
N TYR A 89 19.74 -14.17 1.52
CA TYR A 89 19.61 -13.61 0.15
C TYR A 89 18.18 -13.55 -0.39
N LYS A 90 17.34 -14.52 0.01
CA LYS A 90 15.94 -14.55 -0.41
C LYS A 90 15.07 -13.48 0.27
N THR A 91 15.58 -12.78 1.28
CA THR A 91 14.86 -11.73 2.01
C THR A 91 15.09 -10.34 1.41
N VAL A 92 16.18 -10.14 0.66
CA VAL A 92 16.58 -8.85 0.07
C VAL A 92 15.67 -8.39 -1.09
N HIS A 93 14.79 -9.26 -1.60
CA HIS A 93 13.68 -8.87 -2.48
C HIS A 93 12.31 -8.75 -1.75
N SER A 94 12.26 -8.56 -0.42
CA SER A 94 10.95 -8.44 0.25
C SER A 94 10.79 -7.37 1.33
N GLU A 95 11.77 -6.51 1.61
CA GLU A 95 11.59 -5.51 2.69
C GLU A 95 11.72 -4.04 2.25
N GLY A 96 11.69 -3.77 0.94
CA GLY A 96 11.17 -2.52 0.40
C GLY A 96 9.71 -2.75 -0.01
N PHE A 97 8.76 -2.32 0.82
CA PHE A 97 7.30 -2.50 0.67
C PHE A 97 6.71 -3.83 1.16
N LYS A 98 6.98 -4.21 2.42
CA LYS A 98 5.96 -4.90 3.25
C LYS A 98 5.00 -3.86 3.83
N LEU A 99 4.43 -3.00 2.99
CA LEU A 99 3.10 -2.48 3.30
C LEU A 99 2.20 -3.71 3.14
N SER A 100 2.08 -4.47 4.23
CA SER A 100 1.33 -5.74 4.31
C SER A 100 0.16 -5.68 3.36
N GLY A 101 -0.02 -6.64 2.45
CA GLY A 101 -1.14 -6.62 1.50
C GLY A 101 -2.49 -6.30 2.16
N LYS A 102 -2.62 -6.55 3.47
CA LYS A 102 -3.73 -6.11 4.32
C LYS A 102 -3.95 -4.59 4.39
N VAL A 103 -2.91 -3.76 4.46
CA VAL A 103 -3.00 -2.28 4.50
C VAL A 103 -3.38 -1.71 3.14
N LEU A 104 -2.83 -2.26 2.06
CA LEU A 104 -3.21 -1.86 0.70
C LEU A 104 -4.67 -2.27 0.43
N CYS A 105 -5.04 -3.49 0.80
CA CYS A 105 -6.41 -3.98 0.71
C CYS A 105 -7.35 -3.19 1.64
N SER A 106 -6.93 -2.76 2.83
CA SER A 106 -7.76 -1.95 3.72
C SER A 106 -7.99 -0.55 3.15
N PHE A 107 -6.99 0.05 2.52
CA PHE A 107 -7.13 1.34 1.85
C PHE A 107 -8.03 1.25 0.62
N ALA A 108 -7.87 0.20 -0.19
CA ALA A 108 -8.75 -0.06 -1.33
C ALA A 108 -10.20 -0.31 -0.89
N LEU A 109 -10.40 -1.09 0.18
CA LEU A 109 -11.74 -1.34 0.75
C LEU A 109 -12.36 -0.05 1.29
N PHE A 110 -11.57 0.80 1.95
CA PHE A 110 -12.04 2.10 2.43
C PHE A 110 -12.52 2.99 1.27
N ILE A 111 -11.75 3.09 0.18
CA ILE A 111 -12.13 3.83 -1.03
C ILE A 111 -13.44 3.29 -1.61
N LEU A 112 -13.58 1.96 -1.72
CA LEU A 112 -14.79 1.32 -2.23
C LEU A 112 -16.02 1.61 -1.36
N ILE A 113 -15.87 1.56 -0.03
CA ILE A 113 -16.94 1.88 0.92
C ILE A 113 -17.32 3.35 0.83
N THR A 114 -16.35 4.27 0.79
CA THR A 114 -16.63 5.71 0.64
C THR A 114 -17.33 6.00 -0.68
N PHE A 115 -16.85 5.42 -1.78
CA PHE A 115 -17.51 5.52 -3.08
C PHE A 115 -18.94 4.99 -3.01
N PHE A 116 -19.15 3.82 -2.40
CA PHE A 116 -20.47 3.26 -2.20
C PHE A 116 -21.36 4.21 -1.40
N ILE A 117 -20.94 4.73 -0.25
CA ILE A 117 -21.74 5.65 0.59
C ILE A 117 -22.12 6.93 -0.16
N LEU A 118 -21.19 7.52 -0.92
CA LEU A 118 -21.46 8.74 -1.69
C LEU A 118 -22.44 8.51 -2.85
N ASN A 119 -22.45 7.30 -3.41
CA ASN A 119 -23.34 6.93 -4.51
C ASN A 119 -24.61 6.21 -4.04
N PHE A 120 -24.65 5.72 -2.80
CA PHE A 120 -25.80 5.07 -2.19
C PHE A 120 -26.88 6.13 -2.00
N ASN A 121 -28.04 5.92 -2.61
CA ASN A 121 -29.14 6.87 -2.72
C ASN A 121 -28.94 8.07 -3.68
N ALA A 122 -27.92 8.04 -4.55
CA ALA A 122 -27.76 9.07 -5.57
C ALA A 122 -28.89 9.08 -6.61
N THR A 123 -29.66 8.00 -6.71
CA THR A 123 -30.86 7.89 -7.57
C THR A 123 -32.00 7.29 -6.78
N LYS A 124 -33.16 7.96 -6.80
CA LYS A 124 -34.43 7.49 -6.25
C LYS A 124 -35.43 7.30 -7.37
N VAL A 125 -36.12 6.16 -7.39
CA VAL A 125 -37.14 5.85 -8.39
C VAL A 125 -38.48 5.67 -7.68
N TYR A 126 -39.48 6.40 -8.13
CA TYR A 126 -40.87 6.33 -7.66
C TYR A 126 -41.75 5.87 -8.81
N SER A 127 -42.69 4.96 -8.56
CA SER A 127 -43.75 4.66 -9.52
C SER A 127 -44.88 5.67 -9.39
N VAL A 128 -45.48 6.05 -10.51
CA VAL A 128 -46.66 6.91 -10.57
C VAL A 128 -47.77 6.12 -11.26
N THR A 129 -48.88 5.95 -10.55
CA THR A 129 -50.08 5.30 -11.04
C THR A 129 -51.29 6.12 -10.63
N TYR A 130 -52.31 6.14 -11.47
CA TYR A 130 -53.56 6.84 -11.23
C TYR A 130 -54.70 6.07 -11.87
N GLU A 131 -55.89 6.09 -11.27
CA GLU A 131 -57.05 5.42 -11.83
C GLU A 131 -58.32 6.14 -11.36
N ASP A 132 -59.16 6.53 -12.32
CA ASP A 132 -60.51 7.04 -12.08
C ASP A 132 -61.50 6.45 -13.11
N ASP A 133 -62.76 6.89 -13.05
CA ASP A 133 -63.84 6.40 -13.92
C ASP A 133 -63.63 6.77 -15.41
N THR A 134 -62.74 7.72 -15.71
CA THR A 134 -62.53 8.26 -17.07
C THR A 134 -61.23 7.74 -17.69
N PHE A 135 -60.16 7.60 -16.92
CA PHE A 135 -58.87 7.11 -17.39
C PHE A 135 -58.04 6.44 -16.29
N SER A 136 -57.09 5.61 -16.71
CA SER A 136 -56.02 5.10 -15.85
C SER A 136 -54.65 5.45 -16.39
N LEU A 137 -53.70 5.58 -15.47
CA LEU A 137 -52.28 5.81 -15.72
C LEU A 137 -51.51 4.64 -15.13
N GLU A 138 -50.83 3.90 -16.00
CA GLU A 138 -49.98 2.79 -15.60
C GLU A 138 -48.54 3.01 -16.02
N TYR A 139 -47.61 2.39 -15.29
CA TYR A 139 -46.17 2.39 -15.59
C TYR A 139 -45.50 3.77 -15.62
N GLY A 140 -46.09 4.78 -14.98
CA GLY A 140 -45.43 6.06 -14.76
C GLY A 140 -44.26 5.90 -13.78
N SER A 141 -43.20 6.67 -13.97
CA SER A 141 -42.03 6.65 -13.08
C SER A 141 -41.37 8.02 -12.95
N ILE A 142 -40.98 8.38 -11.74
CA ILE A 142 -40.14 9.55 -11.45
C ILE A 142 -38.78 9.04 -11.01
N VAL A 143 -37.73 9.45 -11.72
CA VAL A 143 -36.33 9.18 -11.37
C VAL A 143 -35.72 10.49 -10.90
N LEU A 144 -35.40 10.60 -9.63
CA LEU A 144 -34.69 11.73 -9.06
C LEU A 144 -33.23 11.35 -8.86
N SER A 145 -32.30 12.14 -9.39
CA SER A 145 -30.87 11.90 -9.18
C SER A 145 -30.10 13.19 -8.96
N ASN A 146 -28.85 13.07 -8.51
CA ASN A 146 -27.95 14.21 -8.33
C ASN A 146 -27.48 14.86 -9.65
N ILE A 147 -27.77 14.23 -10.81
CA ILE A 147 -27.32 14.71 -12.12
C ILE A 147 -28.51 15.29 -12.89
N ARG A 148 -29.58 14.51 -13.05
CA ARG A 148 -30.81 14.90 -13.74
C ARG A 148 -32.03 14.21 -13.14
N ASN A 149 -33.17 14.87 -13.23
CA ASN A 149 -34.46 14.31 -12.86
C ASN A 149 -35.21 13.94 -14.14
N TYR A 150 -35.85 12.77 -14.14
CA TYR A 150 -36.66 12.29 -15.25
C TYR A 150 -38.07 11.99 -14.76
N ILE A 151 -39.05 12.36 -15.55
CA ILE A 151 -40.44 11.98 -15.35
C ILE A 151 -40.89 11.26 -16.61
N ASN A 152 -41.33 10.02 -16.43
CA ASN A 152 -42.04 9.23 -17.44
C ASN A 152 -43.49 9.14 -16.99
N LEU A 153 -44.41 9.66 -17.79
CA LEU A 153 -45.83 9.59 -17.46
C LEU A 153 -46.42 8.20 -17.70
N GLY A 154 -45.73 7.27 -18.36
CA GLY A 154 -46.25 5.93 -18.60
C GLY A 154 -47.30 5.93 -19.71
N THR A 155 -48.31 5.07 -19.58
CA THR A 155 -49.39 4.91 -20.55
C THR A 155 -50.72 5.32 -19.94
N PHE A 156 -51.48 6.14 -20.68
CA PHE A 156 -52.86 6.49 -20.36
C PHE A 156 -53.81 5.53 -21.07
N TYR A 157 -54.76 4.96 -20.33
CA TYR A 157 -55.88 4.19 -20.86
C TYR A 157 -57.18 4.94 -20.64
N SER A 158 -58.11 4.89 -21.59
CA SER A 158 -59.47 5.41 -21.41
C SER A 158 -60.32 4.33 -20.75
N ASN A 159 -61.01 4.68 -19.66
CA ASN A 159 -61.90 3.79 -18.92
C ASN A 159 -63.40 3.95 -19.30
N GLU A 160 -63.71 4.85 -20.24
CA GLU A 160 -65.09 5.03 -20.74
C GLU A 160 -65.60 3.77 -21.48
N GLU A 161 -66.81 3.30 -21.10
CA GLU A 161 -67.48 2.13 -21.72
C GLU A 161 -67.85 2.32 -23.20
N HIS A 162 -67.79 3.55 -23.74
CA HIS A 162 -68.23 3.88 -25.10
C HIS A 162 -67.24 4.81 -25.83
N GLY A 163 -66.21 4.22 -26.45
CA GLY A 163 -65.43 4.90 -27.49
C GLY A 163 -63.94 4.63 -27.40
N ASN A 164 -63.46 3.73 -28.24
CA ASN A 164 -62.06 3.31 -28.28
C ASN A 164 -61.18 4.43 -28.88
N PHE A 165 -60.64 5.31 -28.04
CA PHE A 165 -59.55 6.24 -28.37
C PHE A 165 -58.30 5.91 -27.54
N GLY A 166 -57.88 4.64 -27.57
CA GLY A 166 -56.61 4.22 -26.99
C GLY A 166 -55.43 4.79 -27.78
N GLY A 167 -54.89 5.91 -27.33
CA GLY A 167 -53.64 6.48 -27.85
C GLY A 167 -52.49 6.26 -26.88
N HIS A 168 -51.36 5.72 -27.36
CA HIS A 168 -50.13 5.66 -26.59
C HIS A 168 -49.44 7.03 -26.64
N TYR A 169 -49.60 7.84 -25.59
CA TYR A 169 -48.93 9.13 -25.49
C TYR A 169 -47.72 9.02 -24.56
N LYS A 170 -46.50 9.08 -25.12
CA LYS A 170 -45.24 9.15 -24.36
C LYS A 170 -44.77 10.60 -24.28
N PHE A 171 -44.69 11.14 -23.07
CA PHE A 171 -44.16 12.47 -22.81
C PHE A 171 -42.85 12.37 -22.02
N GLU A 172 -41.80 13.02 -22.51
CA GLU A 172 -40.52 13.17 -21.79
C GLU A 172 -40.34 14.66 -21.42
N LEU A 173 -40.33 14.97 -20.13
CA LEU A 173 -40.09 16.31 -19.62
C LEU A 173 -38.65 16.41 -19.11
N TYR A 174 -37.87 17.30 -19.72
CA TYR A 174 -36.51 17.64 -19.30
C TYR A 174 -36.57 18.92 -18.45
N LEU A 175 -36.44 18.79 -17.14
CA LEU A 175 -36.29 19.95 -16.26
C LEU A 175 -34.81 20.36 -16.26
N ASN A 176 -34.52 21.57 -16.76
CA ASN A 176 -33.19 22.20 -16.74
C ASN A 176 -32.81 22.70 -15.35
#